data_AF-K0KUG4-F1
#
_entry.id   AF-K0KUG4-F1
#
_cell.length_a   1.000
_cell.length_b   1.000
_cell.length_c   1.000
_cell.angle_alpha   90.00
_cell.angle_beta   90.00
_cell.angle_gamma   90.00
#
_symmetry.space_group_name_H-M   'P 1'
#
loop_
_entity.id
_entity.type
_entity.pdbx_description
1 polymer ?
#
loop_
_entity_poly.entity_id
_entity_poly.type
_entity_poly.pdbx_seq_one_letter_code
_entity_poly.pdbx_strand_id
1 'polypeptide(L)'
;MNTTLTAEQEKGYNTIINLTDQELIGTLRLEPVRLRNNQPATMYQNCQSGRFVAALCDPRTSYEFKFNEVFEIVEPQNVEYKKFAVKLALKSHPTSALSEEDINNIKAYIDGCYQPHHLDIFMRPDLNISDVITYLNRVRSLKSDKEIDDDVSKINIERIPRVLINIGSPGFLKCFHKLLNFYSDSFDTSYSPEYKLIGKVFQRQRDNFMSIEGTIPHRNCVYFFKPFKSNSEDFINRELLQDCTKFFESLGLGISSPFNLHNMFYSIYDMECSNDKINIKLNHGDLYEKESLPKYSDIKFELD
;
A
#
# COMPACT_ATOMS: atom_id res chain seq x y z
N MET A 1 8.18 -15.17 5.13
CA MET A 1 8.40 -15.55 6.54
C MET A 1 7.05 -15.82 7.18
N ASN A 2 6.73 -17.08 7.52
CA ASN A 2 5.59 -17.39 8.38
C ASN A 2 5.95 -17.01 9.82
N THR A 3 5.68 -15.78 10.22
CA THR A 3 5.75 -15.43 11.65
C THR A 3 4.44 -15.83 12.30
N THR A 4 4.31 -17.10 12.67
CA THR A 4 3.35 -17.50 13.70
C THR A 4 3.74 -16.74 14.96
N LEU A 5 2.88 -15.83 15.40
CA LEU A 5 3.10 -15.07 16.63
C LEU A 5 3.21 -16.04 17.80
N THR A 6 4.05 -15.76 18.78
CA THR A 6 4.00 -16.45 20.07
C THR A 6 2.68 -16.12 20.77
N ALA A 7 2.26 -16.94 21.74
CA ALA A 7 1.04 -16.66 22.51
C ALA A 7 1.07 -15.28 23.19
N GLU A 8 2.24 -14.84 23.67
CA GLU A 8 2.46 -13.51 24.26
C GLU A 8 2.30 -12.40 23.23
N GLN A 9 2.83 -12.60 22.02
CA GLN A 9 2.70 -11.66 20.91
C GLN A 9 1.24 -11.57 20.42
N GLU A 10 0.53 -12.69 20.35
CA GLU A 10 -0.89 -12.70 19.99
C GLU A 10 -1.75 -12.00 21.04
N LYS A 11 -1.49 -12.24 22.33
CA LYS A 11 -2.07 -11.45 23.43
C LYS A 11 -1.76 -9.97 23.25
N GLY A 12 -0.51 -9.61 23.01
CA GLY A 12 -0.09 -8.21 22.82
C GLY A 12 -0.82 -7.53 21.67
N TYR A 13 -0.92 -8.18 20.50
CA TYR A 13 -1.71 -7.70 19.38
C TYR A 13 -3.16 -7.42 19.78
N ASN A 14 -3.81 -8.41 20.41
CA ASN A 14 -5.20 -8.33 20.83
C ASN A 14 -5.41 -7.25 21.89
N THR A 15 -4.47 -7.05 22.81
CA THR A 15 -4.51 -5.96 23.78
C THR A 15 -4.49 -4.62 23.07
N ILE A 16 -3.55 -4.39 22.12
CA ILE A 16 -3.43 -3.10 21.42
C ILE A 16 -4.71 -2.72 20.68
N ILE A 17 -5.30 -3.64 19.91
CA ILE A 17 -6.50 -3.33 19.10
C ILE A 17 -7.75 -3.05 19.95
N ASN A 18 -7.75 -3.51 21.21
CA ASN A 18 -8.87 -3.36 22.14
C ASN A 18 -8.68 -2.22 23.15
N LEU A 19 -7.54 -1.52 23.14
CA LEU A 19 -7.34 -0.35 23.99
C LEU A 19 -8.40 0.72 23.74
N THR A 20 -8.89 1.34 24.82
CA THR A 20 -9.64 2.58 24.71
C THR A 20 -8.75 3.70 24.17
N ASP A 21 -9.35 4.77 23.66
CA ASP A 21 -8.60 5.92 23.14
C ASP A 21 -7.63 6.52 24.18
N GLN A 22 -8.04 6.57 25.46
CA GLN A 22 -7.20 7.09 26.55
C GLN A 22 -6.03 6.15 26.86
N GLU A 23 -6.29 4.85 26.93
CA GLU A 23 -5.22 3.86 27.17
C GLU A 23 -4.25 3.82 26.00
N LEU A 24 -4.74 3.89 24.77
CA LEU A 24 -3.91 3.94 23.56
C LEU A 24 -2.96 5.14 23.60
N ILE A 25 -3.49 6.34 23.84
CA ILE A 25 -2.70 7.57 23.94
C ILE A 25 -1.74 7.50 25.14
N GLY A 26 -2.18 6.92 26.26
CA GLY A 26 -1.36 6.77 27.47
C GLY A 26 -0.24 5.73 27.35
N THR A 27 -0.39 4.73 26.49
CA THR A 27 0.52 3.57 26.39
C THR A 27 1.47 3.65 25.20
N LEU A 28 0.96 4.07 24.05
CA LEU A 28 1.68 4.00 22.78
C LEU A 28 2.00 5.39 22.22
N ARG A 29 3.06 5.46 21.41
CA ARG A 29 3.45 6.63 20.65
C ARG A 29 3.77 6.25 19.21
N LEU A 30 3.81 7.27 18.35
CA LEU A 30 4.31 7.14 16.98
C LEU A 30 5.79 7.48 16.95
N GLU A 31 6.59 6.62 16.34
CA GLU A 31 7.99 6.88 16.06
C GLU A 31 8.22 6.96 14.55
N PRO A 32 9.01 7.94 14.07
CA PRO A 32 9.34 8.02 12.65
C PRO A 32 10.19 6.80 12.25
N VAL A 33 9.83 6.18 11.12
CA VAL A 33 10.64 5.13 10.52
C VAL A 33 11.74 5.82 9.72
N ARG A 34 12.96 5.86 10.28
CA ARG A 34 14.13 6.40 9.58
C ARG A 34 14.53 5.44 8.46
N LEU A 35 14.23 5.81 7.22
CA LEU A 35 14.68 5.09 6.05
C LEU A 35 16.17 5.36 5.85
N ARG A 36 16.95 4.31 5.58
CA ARG A 36 18.37 4.48 5.26
C ARG A 36 18.47 5.15 3.89
N ASN A 37 19.39 6.10 3.73
CA ASN A 37 19.74 6.64 2.42
C ASN A 37 20.16 5.46 1.51
N ASN A 38 19.67 5.43 0.26
CA ASN A 38 19.87 4.38 -0.75
C ASN A 38 19.03 3.09 -0.60
N GLN A 39 17.79 3.18 -0.14
CA GLN A 39 16.90 2.03 -0.26
C GLN A 39 16.58 1.72 -1.74
N PRO A 40 16.57 0.43 -2.12
CA PRO A 40 16.12 0.03 -3.45
C PRO A 40 14.65 0.40 -3.66
N ALA A 41 14.20 0.33 -4.91
CA ALA A 41 12.79 0.46 -5.22
C ALA A 41 11.97 -0.54 -4.38
N THR A 42 10.83 -0.09 -3.86
CA THR A 42 9.94 -0.86 -3.01
C THR A 42 8.66 -1.17 -3.79
N MET A 43 8.33 -2.46 -3.83
CA MET A 43 7.12 -2.98 -4.44
C MET A 43 6.02 -3.07 -3.38
N TYR A 44 4.90 -2.39 -3.62
CA TYR A 44 3.72 -2.39 -2.76
C TYR A 44 2.57 -3.12 -3.45
N GLN A 45 2.17 -4.27 -2.91
CA GLN A 45 1.25 -5.19 -3.57
C GLN A 45 -0.18 -5.00 -3.07
N ASN A 46 -1.02 -4.41 -3.90
CA ASN A 46 -2.44 -4.30 -3.67
C ASN A 46 -3.20 -5.32 -4.55
N CYS A 47 -2.93 -6.60 -4.30
CA CYS A 47 -3.49 -7.69 -5.10
C CYS A 47 -4.39 -8.61 -4.29
N GLN A 48 -5.44 -9.11 -4.93
CA GLN A 48 -6.28 -10.19 -4.41
C GLN A 48 -5.76 -11.58 -4.82
N SER A 49 -4.91 -11.65 -5.84
CA SER A 49 -4.34 -12.90 -6.37
C SER A 49 -2.84 -13.02 -6.11
N GLY A 50 -2.44 -13.97 -5.27
CA GLY A 50 -1.03 -14.33 -5.09
C GLY A 50 -0.39 -14.92 -6.36
N ARG A 51 -1.19 -15.52 -7.25
CA ARG A 51 -0.72 -16.02 -8.55
C ARG A 51 -0.21 -14.89 -9.44
N PHE A 52 -0.88 -13.74 -9.43
CA PHE A 52 -0.46 -12.58 -10.22
C PHE A 52 0.93 -12.10 -9.81
N VAL A 53 1.16 -11.88 -8.50
CA VAL A 53 2.48 -11.45 -8.01
C VAL A 53 3.55 -12.48 -8.33
N ALA A 54 3.22 -13.77 -8.21
CA ALA A 54 4.14 -14.83 -8.57
C ALA A 54 4.52 -14.79 -10.06
N ALA A 55 3.57 -14.64 -10.98
CA ALA A 55 3.90 -14.51 -12.40
C ALA A 55 4.67 -13.22 -12.71
N LEU A 56 4.33 -12.10 -12.05
CA LEU A 56 5.03 -10.83 -12.17
C LEU A 56 6.50 -10.93 -11.73
N CYS A 57 6.78 -11.72 -10.69
CA CYS A 57 8.11 -11.85 -10.10
C CYS A 57 8.84 -13.16 -10.48
N ASP A 58 8.26 -14.00 -11.35
CA ASP A 58 8.84 -15.31 -11.69
C ASP A 58 10.17 -15.11 -12.44
N PRO A 59 11.32 -15.53 -11.90
CA PRO A 59 12.61 -15.31 -12.54
C PRO A 59 12.79 -16.11 -13.84
N ARG A 60 11.95 -17.12 -14.10
CA ARG A 60 12.06 -18.02 -15.26
C ARG A 60 11.46 -17.43 -16.54
N THR A 61 10.62 -16.40 -16.43
CA THR A 61 10.01 -15.73 -17.59
C THR A 61 10.75 -14.44 -17.95
N SER A 62 10.80 -14.07 -19.23
CA SER A 62 11.45 -12.83 -19.65
C SER A 62 10.61 -11.59 -19.30
N TYR A 63 11.22 -10.40 -19.32
CA TYR A 63 10.49 -9.15 -19.10
C TYR A 63 9.44 -8.93 -20.20
N GLU A 64 9.81 -9.17 -21.46
CA GLU A 64 8.96 -9.02 -22.64
C GLU A 64 7.75 -9.95 -22.55
N PHE A 65 7.97 -11.18 -22.10
CA PHE A 65 6.88 -12.12 -21.84
C PHE A 65 5.90 -11.58 -20.78
N LYS A 66 6.42 -11.12 -19.64
CA LYS A 66 5.57 -10.59 -18.57
C LYS A 66 4.79 -9.35 -19.01
N PHE A 67 5.44 -8.44 -19.74
CA PHE A 67 4.81 -7.23 -20.26
C PHE A 67 3.70 -7.52 -21.28
N ASN A 68 3.87 -8.58 -22.08
CA ASN A 68 2.89 -8.97 -23.10
C ASN A 68 1.73 -9.81 -22.55
N GLU A 69 2.00 -10.72 -21.62
CA GLU A 69 1.00 -11.71 -21.17
C GLU A 69 0.47 -11.45 -19.75
N VAL A 70 1.32 -11.00 -18.81
CA VAL A 70 1.00 -11.00 -17.38
C VAL A 70 0.41 -9.66 -16.92
N PHE A 71 1.02 -8.54 -17.30
CA PHE A 71 0.66 -7.24 -16.77
C PHE A 71 0.57 -6.13 -17.81
N GLU A 72 -0.12 -5.06 -17.43
CA GLU A 72 -0.16 -3.78 -18.12
C GLU A 72 0.29 -2.68 -17.17
N ILE A 73 0.98 -1.67 -17.71
CA ILE A 73 1.42 -0.50 -16.94
C ILE A 73 0.43 0.64 -17.19
N VAL A 74 0.05 1.33 -16.12
CA VAL A 74 -0.83 2.49 -16.19
C VAL A 74 0.00 3.77 -16.27
N GLU A 75 -0.34 4.61 -17.26
CA GLU A 75 0.21 5.96 -17.42
C GLU A 75 -0.60 7.00 -16.60
N PRO A 76 0.01 8.11 -16.15
CA PRO A 76 1.42 8.46 -16.30
C PRO A 76 2.32 7.70 -15.32
N GLN A 77 3.52 7.34 -15.77
CA GLN A 77 4.62 6.89 -14.92
C GLN A 77 5.40 8.08 -14.31
N ASN A 78 6.32 7.78 -13.39
CA ASN A 78 7.26 8.74 -12.81
C ASN A 78 6.63 9.89 -12.04
N VAL A 79 5.52 9.59 -11.38
CA VAL A 79 4.73 10.54 -10.60
C VAL A 79 5.40 10.76 -9.25
N GLU A 80 5.64 12.03 -8.88
CA GLU A 80 6.25 12.39 -7.59
C GLU A 80 5.30 12.20 -6.41
N TYR A 81 5.88 11.81 -5.27
CA TYR A 81 5.25 11.63 -3.97
C TYR A 81 6.18 12.03 -2.83
N LYS A 82 5.60 12.42 -1.70
CA LYS A 82 6.24 12.43 -0.39
C LYS A 82 5.82 11.19 0.39
N LYS A 83 6.75 10.56 1.10
CA LYS A 83 6.46 9.43 1.99
C LYS A 83 6.51 9.86 3.46
N PHE A 84 5.42 9.65 4.18
CA PHE A 84 5.36 9.73 5.64
C PHE A 84 5.33 8.32 6.21
N ALA A 85 6.27 7.97 7.09
CA ALA A 85 6.42 6.61 7.60
C ALA A 85 6.58 6.62 9.13
N VAL A 86 5.68 5.93 9.83
CA VAL A 86 5.68 5.83 11.29
C VAL A 86 5.42 4.41 11.74
N LYS A 87 5.82 4.11 12.96
CA LYS A 87 5.54 2.84 13.63
C LYS A 87 5.04 3.05 15.05
N LEU A 88 4.29 2.09 15.58
CA LEU A 88 3.93 2.08 16.99
C LEU A 88 5.15 1.77 17.87
N ALA A 89 5.27 2.47 18.98
CA ALA A 89 6.25 2.17 20.02
C ALA A 89 5.61 2.31 21.40
N LEU A 90 6.06 1.48 22.34
CA LEU A 90 5.67 1.61 23.74
C LEU A 90 6.32 2.86 24.34
N LYS A 91 5.55 3.64 25.12
CA LYS A 91 6.09 4.78 25.87
C LYS A 91 7.03 4.29 26.98
N SER A 92 7.99 5.13 27.37
CA SER A 92 8.88 4.85 28.51
C SER A 92 8.12 4.76 29.85
N HIS A 93 7.01 5.50 29.95
CA HIS A 93 6.09 5.48 31.09
C HIS A 93 4.67 5.26 30.54
N PRO A 94 4.28 4.01 30.26
CA PRO A 94 2.92 3.70 29.84
C PRO A 94 1.94 3.98 30.99
N THR A 95 0.66 4.11 30.65
CA THR A 95 -0.39 4.33 31.65
C THR A 95 -0.44 3.23 32.71
N SER A 96 -0.81 3.59 33.94
CA SER A 96 -1.06 2.65 35.03
C SER A 96 -2.43 1.94 34.93
N ALA A 97 -3.21 2.23 33.89
CA ALA A 97 -4.51 1.60 33.66
C ALA A 97 -4.40 0.13 33.20
N LEU A 98 -3.24 -0.26 32.65
CA LEU A 98 -2.98 -1.62 32.19
C LEU A 98 -2.19 -2.41 33.23
N SER A 99 -2.38 -3.73 33.25
CA SER A 99 -1.59 -4.62 34.09
C SER A 99 -0.13 -4.71 33.59
N GLU A 100 0.79 -5.08 34.48
CA GLU A 100 2.19 -5.34 34.07
C GLU A 100 2.28 -6.47 33.03
N GLU A 101 1.43 -7.49 33.12
CA GLU A 101 1.34 -8.57 32.13
C GLU A 101 0.96 -8.02 30.74
N ASP A 102 -0.05 -7.15 30.68
CA ASP A 102 -0.49 -6.53 29.42
C ASP A 102 0.60 -5.68 28.79
N ILE A 103 1.29 -4.86 29.59
CA ILE A 103 2.41 -4.04 29.12
C ILE A 103 3.54 -4.92 28.56
N ASN A 104 3.85 -6.03 29.23
CA ASN A 104 4.85 -6.98 28.78
C ASN A 104 4.45 -7.69 27.49
N ASN A 105 3.17 -8.09 27.34
CA ASN A 105 2.65 -8.69 26.12
C ASN A 105 2.69 -7.70 24.94
N ILE A 106 2.27 -6.45 25.16
CA ILE A 106 2.38 -5.36 24.16
C ILE A 106 3.83 -5.18 23.72
N LYS A 107 4.76 -5.13 24.69
CA LYS A 107 6.19 -5.01 24.42
C LYS A 107 6.70 -6.19 23.60
N ALA A 108 6.37 -7.42 23.98
CA ALA A 108 6.76 -8.63 23.26
C ALA A 108 6.26 -8.61 21.80
N TYR A 109 5.04 -8.11 21.58
CA TYR A 109 4.51 -7.90 20.23
C TYR A 109 5.30 -6.86 19.43
N ILE A 110 5.53 -5.67 19.98
CA ILE A 110 6.25 -4.58 19.31
C ILE A 110 7.70 -4.99 19.00
N ASP A 111 8.41 -5.58 19.97
CA ASP A 111 9.82 -5.95 19.83
C ASP A 111 10.01 -7.16 18.89
N GLY A 112 9.04 -8.08 18.87
CA GLY A 112 9.11 -9.32 18.09
C GLY A 112 8.66 -9.20 16.63
N CYS A 113 7.99 -8.11 16.24
CA CYS A 113 7.32 -8.01 14.94
C CYS A 113 7.89 -6.85 14.10
N TYR A 114 8.78 -7.12 13.14
CA TYR A 114 9.49 -6.05 12.41
C TYR A 114 8.62 -5.15 11.49
N GLN A 115 7.46 -5.62 11.02
CA GLN A 115 6.60 -4.89 10.06
C GLN A 115 5.10 -4.69 10.42
N PRO A 116 4.44 -5.58 11.20
CA PRO A 116 3.00 -5.48 11.46
C PRO A 116 2.50 -4.17 12.07
N HIS A 117 3.36 -3.40 12.72
CA HIS A 117 3.02 -2.15 13.41
C HIS A 117 3.55 -0.90 12.69
N HIS A 118 3.69 -0.94 11.37
CA HIS A 118 4.11 0.18 10.52
C HIS A 118 2.92 0.78 9.75
N LEU A 119 3.00 2.09 9.51
CA LEU A 119 2.14 2.84 8.62
C LEU A 119 3.00 3.64 7.65
N ASP A 120 2.83 3.39 6.36
CA ASP A 120 3.41 4.14 5.27
C ASP A 120 2.29 4.92 4.56
N ILE A 121 2.47 6.22 4.37
CA ILE A 121 1.57 7.08 3.60
C ILE A 121 2.38 7.75 2.49
N PHE A 122 2.09 7.39 1.25
CA PHE A 122 2.57 8.10 0.07
C PHE A 122 1.52 9.13 -0.32
N MET A 123 1.90 10.41 -0.37
CA MET A 123 1.01 11.51 -0.74
C MET A 123 1.62 12.39 -1.82
N ARG A 124 0.81 12.99 -2.69
CA ARG A 124 1.30 13.89 -3.75
C ARG A 124 2.03 15.12 -3.17
N PRO A 125 2.93 15.79 -3.92
CA PRO A 125 3.79 16.84 -3.38
C PRO A 125 3.04 18.09 -2.89
N ASP A 126 1.84 18.33 -3.40
CA ASP A 126 0.94 19.40 -2.99
C ASP A 126 0.24 19.13 -1.64
N LEU A 127 0.31 17.89 -1.12
CA LEU A 127 -0.30 17.47 0.13
C LEU A 127 0.71 17.44 1.29
N ASN A 128 0.18 17.57 2.50
CA ASN A 128 0.88 17.29 3.75
C ASN A 128 0.06 16.32 4.63
N ILE A 129 0.66 15.85 5.74
CA ILE A 129 0.00 14.87 6.62
C ILE A 129 -1.28 15.45 7.25
N SER A 130 -1.34 16.75 7.53
CA SER A 130 -2.53 17.40 8.09
C SER A 130 -3.71 17.38 7.12
N ASP A 131 -3.46 17.52 5.80
CA ASP A 131 -4.49 17.34 4.77
C ASP A 131 -5.06 15.92 4.79
N VAL A 132 -4.18 14.92 4.90
CA VAL A 132 -4.58 13.50 4.98
C VAL A 132 -5.40 13.24 6.25
N ILE A 133 -4.95 13.73 7.41
CA ILE A 133 -5.66 13.56 8.69
C ILE A 133 -7.04 14.24 8.64
N THR A 134 -7.11 15.47 8.12
CA THR A 134 -8.36 16.22 7.94
C THR A 134 -9.35 15.43 7.08
N TYR A 135 -8.87 14.87 5.98
CA TYR A 135 -9.68 14.02 5.12
C TYR A 135 -10.18 12.76 5.83
N LEU A 136 -9.29 12.03 6.52
CA LEU A 136 -9.65 10.82 7.27
C LEU A 136 -10.71 11.11 8.35
N ASN A 137 -10.62 12.26 9.02
CA ASN A 137 -11.62 12.70 9.99
C ASN A 137 -12.98 12.98 9.35
N ARG A 138 -12.99 13.53 8.12
CA ARG A 138 -14.22 13.86 7.40
C ARG A 138 -14.96 12.61 6.92
N VAL A 139 -14.25 11.64 6.36
CA VAL A 139 -14.87 10.43 5.77
C VAL A 139 -15.32 9.41 6.83
N ARG A 140 -14.86 9.54 8.08
CA ARG A 140 -15.13 8.69 9.25
C ARG A 140 -14.61 7.26 9.15
N SER A 141 -14.65 6.64 7.98
CA SER A 141 -14.12 5.31 7.70
C SER A 141 -13.67 5.24 6.24
N LEU A 142 -12.50 4.65 6.01
CA LEU A 142 -11.94 4.42 4.69
C LEU A 142 -12.06 2.93 4.36
N LYS A 143 -12.64 2.60 3.21
CA LYS A 143 -12.63 1.23 2.71
C LYS A 143 -11.26 0.89 2.18
N SER A 144 -10.77 -0.29 2.55
CA SER A 144 -9.57 -0.83 1.93
C SER A 144 -9.82 -1.12 0.47
N ASP A 145 -8.76 -1.20 -0.33
CA ASP A 145 -8.88 -1.42 -1.77
C ASP A 145 -9.55 -2.75 -2.13
N LYS A 146 -9.53 -3.72 -1.21
CA LYS A 146 -10.31 -4.96 -1.33
C LYS A 146 -11.82 -4.74 -1.16
N GLU A 147 -12.24 -3.81 -0.32
CA GLU A 147 -13.64 -3.53 0.03
C GLU A 147 -14.30 -2.50 -0.89
N ILE A 148 -13.52 -1.84 -1.76
CA ILE A 148 -14.04 -0.91 -2.76
C ILE A 148 -15.01 -1.65 -3.71
N ASP A 149 -16.04 -0.94 -4.17
CA ASP A 149 -16.99 -1.46 -5.15
C ASP A 149 -16.31 -1.81 -6.50
N ASP A 150 -16.85 -2.79 -7.22
CA ASP A 150 -16.20 -3.31 -8.43
C ASP A 150 -16.11 -2.28 -9.55
N ASP A 151 -17.15 -1.50 -9.76
CA ASP A 151 -17.17 -0.52 -10.84
C ASP A 151 -16.25 0.66 -10.52
N VAL A 152 -16.17 1.02 -9.23
CA VAL A 152 -15.19 1.98 -8.74
C VAL A 152 -13.77 1.46 -8.95
N SER A 153 -13.50 0.19 -8.64
CA SER A 153 -12.18 -0.42 -8.87
C SER A 153 -11.78 -0.38 -10.34
N LYS A 154 -12.72 -0.64 -11.28
CA LYS A 154 -12.46 -0.55 -12.73
C LYS A 154 -12.06 0.86 -13.15
N ILE A 155 -12.80 1.88 -12.70
CA ILE A 155 -12.48 3.29 -13.01
C ILE A 155 -11.10 3.68 -12.48
N ASN A 156 -10.73 3.14 -11.33
CA ASN A 156 -9.47 3.45 -10.68
C ASN A 156 -8.26 2.76 -11.30
N ILE A 157 -8.43 1.84 -12.26
CA ILE A 157 -7.31 1.20 -12.98
C ILE A 157 -6.42 2.28 -13.58
N GLU A 158 -7.00 3.16 -14.39
CA GLU A 158 -6.30 4.18 -15.19
C GLU A 158 -5.85 5.40 -14.38
N ARG A 159 -6.07 5.41 -13.06
CA ARG A 159 -5.78 6.57 -12.21
C ARG A 159 -4.61 6.30 -11.29
N ILE A 160 -3.93 7.37 -10.91
CA ILE A 160 -2.87 7.33 -9.90
C ILE A 160 -3.42 7.96 -8.61
N PRO A 161 -3.34 7.30 -7.44
CA PRO A 161 -3.96 7.80 -6.21
C PRO A 161 -3.26 9.06 -5.69
N ARG A 162 -3.99 10.05 -5.20
CA ARG A 162 -3.38 11.21 -4.52
C ARG A 162 -2.74 10.84 -3.19
N VAL A 163 -3.31 9.84 -2.50
CA VAL A 163 -2.75 9.26 -1.29
C VAL A 163 -2.85 7.74 -1.37
N LEU A 164 -1.74 7.05 -1.12
CA LEU A 164 -1.69 5.59 -0.96
C LEU A 164 -1.23 5.29 0.46
N ILE A 165 -2.09 4.64 1.24
CA ILE A 165 -1.80 4.20 2.60
C ILE A 165 -1.53 2.70 2.57
N ASN A 166 -0.41 2.30 3.15
CA ASN A 166 -0.08 0.91 3.43
C ASN A 166 0.09 0.72 4.94
N ILE A 167 -0.56 -0.29 5.50
CA ILE A 167 -0.48 -0.63 6.91
C ILE A 167 -0.07 -2.09 7.11
N GLY A 168 0.86 -2.33 8.02
CA GLY A 168 1.37 -3.68 8.29
C GLY A 168 0.31 -4.65 8.81
N SER A 169 -0.70 -4.15 9.53
CA SER A 169 -1.88 -4.90 9.95
C SER A 169 -3.13 -4.02 9.90
N PRO A 170 -4.20 -4.43 9.20
CA PRO A 170 -5.42 -3.63 9.06
C PRO A 170 -6.05 -3.22 10.41
N GLY A 171 -5.92 -4.08 11.42
CA GLY A 171 -6.45 -3.83 12.78
C GLY A 171 -5.89 -2.57 13.45
N PHE A 172 -4.71 -2.10 13.03
CA PHE A 172 -4.09 -0.91 13.60
C PHE A 172 -4.48 0.40 12.94
N LEU A 173 -5.26 0.40 11.85
CA LEU A 173 -5.59 1.66 11.15
C LEU A 173 -6.28 2.66 12.08
N LYS A 174 -7.20 2.18 12.91
CA LYS A 174 -7.86 2.99 13.95
C LYS A 174 -6.85 3.54 14.95
N CYS A 175 -5.91 2.71 15.42
CA CYS A 175 -4.88 3.12 16.37
C CYS A 175 -4.00 4.24 15.79
N PHE A 176 -3.52 4.06 14.56
CA PHE A 176 -2.74 5.07 13.86
C PHE A 176 -3.52 6.35 13.64
N HIS A 177 -4.76 6.27 13.15
CA HIS A 177 -5.59 7.45 12.93
C HIS A 177 -5.81 8.24 14.22
N LYS A 178 -6.04 7.56 15.35
CA LYS A 178 -6.18 8.21 16.66
C LYS A 178 -4.90 8.90 17.11
N LEU A 179 -3.75 8.22 17.01
CA LEU A 179 -2.47 8.78 17.41
C LEU A 179 -2.01 9.91 16.46
N LEU A 180 -2.25 9.80 15.15
CA LEU A 180 -2.00 10.86 14.18
C LEU A 180 -2.80 12.13 14.52
N ASN A 181 -4.08 11.98 14.88
CA ASN A 181 -4.87 13.11 15.35
C ASN A 181 -4.27 13.73 16.63
N PHE A 182 -3.90 12.90 17.60
CA PHE A 182 -3.35 13.35 18.87
C PHE A 182 -2.02 14.11 18.71
N TYR A 183 -1.15 13.65 17.80
CA TYR A 183 0.17 14.26 17.55
C TYR A 183 0.17 15.24 16.36
N SER A 184 -0.99 15.60 15.81
CA SER A 184 -1.10 16.38 14.56
C SER A 184 -0.30 17.68 14.58
N ASP A 185 -0.32 18.41 15.69
CA ASP A 185 0.43 19.68 15.85
C ASP A 185 1.94 19.48 16.14
N SER A 186 2.36 18.24 16.43
CA SER A 186 3.73 17.91 16.81
C SER A 186 4.54 17.28 15.68
N PHE A 187 3.93 16.96 14.55
CA PHE A 187 4.67 16.32 13.46
C PHE A 187 5.54 17.32 12.71
N ASP A 188 6.84 17.05 12.70
CA ASP A 188 7.74 17.72 11.79
C ASP A 188 7.58 17.11 10.38
N THR A 189 6.82 17.79 9.52
CA THR A 189 6.63 17.38 8.13
C THR A 189 7.81 17.73 7.22
N SER A 190 8.79 18.49 7.70
CA SER A 190 9.96 18.89 6.90
C SER A 190 10.82 17.70 6.46
N TYR A 191 10.75 16.59 7.20
CA TYR A 191 11.49 15.36 6.92
C TYR A 191 10.60 14.30 6.22
N SER A 192 9.88 14.69 5.18
CA SER A 192 9.18 13.72 4.33
C SER A 192 10.05 13.38 3.12
N PRO A 193 10.69 12.19 3.06
CA PRO A 193 11.51 11.82 1.92
C PRO A 193 10.69 11.82 0.62
N GLU A 194 11.30 12.31 -0.44
CA GLU A 194 10.73 12.34 -1.78
C GLU A 194 10.88 10.97 -2.45
N TYR A 195 9.80 10.52 -3.05
CA TYR A 195 9.66 9.27 -3.78
C TYR A 195 9.05 9.54 -5.15
N LYS A 196 9.28 8.59 -6.06
CA LYS A 196 8.68 8.53 -7.37
C LYS A 196 7.94 7.21 -7.50
N LEU A 197 6.68 7.27 -7.91
CA LEU A 197 5.94 6.12 -8.40
C LEU A 197 6.41 5.88 -9.84
N ILE A 198 7.32 4.92 -10.01
CA ILE A 198 7.89 4.58 -11.32
C ILE A 198 6.93 3.76 -12.16
N GLY A 199 5.91 3.15 -11.55
CA GLY A 199 4.81 2.56 -12.29
C GLY A 199 3.78 1.89 -11.40
N LYS A 200 2.55 1.86 -11.91
CA LYS A 200 1.42 1.10 -11.37
C LYS A 200 1.10 0.02 -12.38
N VAL A 201 1.13 -1.25 -11.97
CA VAL A 201 0.89 -2.38 -12.87
C VAL A 201 -0.35 -3.15 -12.44
N PHE A 202 -1.12 -3.59 -13.43
CA PHE A 202 -2.30 -4.42 -13.24
C PHE A 202 -2.15 -5.76 -13.93
N GLN A 203 -2.86 -6.76 -13.42
CA GLN A 203 -3.00 -8.02 -14.12
C GLN A 203 -3.80 -7.80 -15.42
N ARG A 204 -3.29 -8.31 -16.53
CA ARG A 204 -4.04 -8.31 -17.80
C ARG A 204 -5.33 -9.11 -17.68
N GLN A 205 -6.40 -8.60 -18.26
CA GLN A 205 -7.73 -9.25 -18.27
C GLN A 205 -7.80 -10.50 -19.15
N ARG A 206 -6.85 -10.72 -20.06
CA ARG A 206 -6.75 -11.92 -20.89
C ARG A 206 -5.29 -12.36 -20.88
N ASP A 207 -4.96 -13.25 -19.97
CA ASP A 207 -3.65 -13.85 -19.86
C ASP A 207 -3.76 -15.34 -20.24
N ASN A 208 -3.05 -15.76 -21.29
CA ASN A 208 -3.03 -17.17 -21.71
C ASN A 208 -2.17 -18.04 -20.78
N PHE A 209 -1.30 -17.41 -19.99
CA PHE A 209 -0.33 -18.07 -19.12
C PHE A 209 -0.90 -18.39 -17.75
N MET A 210 -1.76 -17.52 -17.20
CA MET A 210 -2.45 -17.77 -15.94
C MET A 210 -3.95 -17.94 -16.16
N SER A 211 -4.52 -19.02 -15.63
CA SER A 211 -5.99 -19.11 -15.49
C SER A 211 -6.47 -17.98 -14.57
N ILE A 212 -7.17 -17.03 -15.18
CA ILE A 212 -7.82 -15.88 -14.56
C ILE A 212 -9.28 -16.17 -14.18
N GLU A 213 -9.74 -17.40 -14.42
CA GLU A 213 -11.11 -17.80 -14.13
C GLU A 213 -11.36 -17.69 -12.61
N GLY A 214 -12.32 -16.85 -12.24
CA GLY A 214 -12.63 -16.54 -10.83
C GLY A 214 -11.72 -15.50 -10.17
N THR A 215 -10.76 -14.88 -10.88
CA THR A 215 -10.04 -13.71 -10.37
C THR A 215 -10.75 -12.41 -10.76
N ILE A 216 -10.39 -11.30 -10.10
CA ILE A 216 -10.84 -9.96 -10.44
C ILE A 216 -9.61 -9.15 -10.88
N PRO A 217 -9.17 -9.26 -12.16
CA PRO A 217 -7.87 -8.74 -12.61
C PRO A 217 -7.66 -7.25 -12.36
N HIS A 218 -8.70 -6.44 -12.50
CA HIS A 218 -8.65 -4.99 -12.23
C HIS A 218 -8.48 -4.63 -10.76
N ARG A 219 -8.59 -5.60 -9.85
CA ARG A 219 -8.26 -5.45 -8.42
C ARG A 219 -6.87 -5.99 -8.08
N ASN A 220 -6.15 -6.52 -9.05
CA ASN A 220 -4.78 -7.00 -8.89
C ASN A 220 -3.81 -5.93 -9.36
N CYS A 221 -3.37 -5.09 -8.41
CA CYS A 221 -2.50 -3.96 -8.67
C CYS A 221 -1.18 -4.08 -7.88
N VAL A 222 -0.08 -3.63 -8.47
CA VAL A 222 1.20 -3.45 -7.78
C VAL A 222 1.75 -2.07 -8.07
N TYR A 223 2.20 -1.37 -7.04
CA TYR A 223 2.84 -0.06 -7.13
C TYR A 223 4.34 -0.21 -6.93
N PHE A 224 5.13 0.37 -7.83
CA PHE A 224 6.58 0.43 -7.72
C PHE A 224 7.01 1.84 -7.33
N PHE A 225 7.52 2.00 -6.11
CA PHE A 225 8.04 3.27 -5.61
C PHE A 225 9.54 3.24 -5.52
N LYS A 226 10.17 4.39 -5.69
CA LYS A 226 11.62 4.55 -5.61
C LYS A 226 11.97 5.88 -4.96
N PRO A 227 13.04 5.98 -4.16
CA PRO A 227 13.51 7.28 -3.67
C PRO A 227 13.87 8.21 -4.83
N PHE A 228 13.54 9.50 -4.74
CA PHE A 228 13.76 10.47 -5.81
C PHE A 228 15.24 10.62 -6.20
N LYS A 229 16.15 10.54 -5.22
CA LYS A 229 17.60 10.57 -5.43
C LYS A 229 18.16 9.15 -5.53
N SER A 230 17.92 8.48 -6.64
CA SER A 230 18.44 7.14 -6.87
C SER A 230 19.11 7.04 -8.25
N ASN A 231 20.19 6.28 -8.32
CA ASN A 231 21.07 6.20 -9.50
C ASN A 231 20.57 5.25 -10.59
N SER A 232 19.52 4.47 -10.34
CA SER A 232 18.97 3.56 -11.35
C SER A 232 17.97 4.26 -12.25
N GLU A 233 17.53 3.57 -13.30
CA GLU A 233 16.50 4.08 -14.22
C GLU A 233 15.14 4.26 -13.54
N ASP A 234 14.37 5.24 -14.01
CA ASP A 234 13.02 5.57 -13.52
C ASP A 234 11.94 4.92 -14.39
N PHE A 235 11.98 3.59 -14.51
CA PHE A 235 10.92 2.80 -15.12
C PHE A 235 11.01 1.34 -14.68
N ILE A 236 9.93 0.59 -14.90
CA ILE A 236 9.88 -0.84 -14.58
C ILE A 236 10.65 -1.61 -15.65
N ASN A 237 11.85 -2.08 -15.32
CA ASN A 237 12.72 -2.83 -16.22
C ASN A 237 13.00 -4.25 -15.69
N ARG A 238 13.77 -5.02 -16.47
CA ARG A 238 14.17 -6.39 -16.13
C ARG A 238 14.92 -6.47 -14.80
N GLU A 239 15.87 -5.56 -14.56
CA GLU A 239 16.71 -5.56 -13.36
C GLU A 239 15.87 -5.33 -12.10
N LEU A 240 14.93 -4.38 -12.15
CA LEU A 240 14.00 -4.12 -11.06
C LEU A 240 13.15 -5.35 -10.71
N LEU A 241 12.58 -6.01 -11.72
CA LEU A 241 11.78 -7.22 -11.49
C LEU A 241 12.65 -8.38 -10.99
N GLN A 242 13.91 -8.46 -11.42
CA GLN A 242 14.86 -9.43 -10.90
C GLN A 242 15.19 -9.20 -9.42
N ASP A 243 15.34 -7.95 -8.99
CA ASP A 243 15.49 -7.61 -7.56
C ASP A 243 14.27 -8.05 -6.74
N CYS A 244 13.10 -8.11 -7.38
CA CYS A 244 11.87 -8.61 -6.78
C CYS A 244 11.77 -10.16 -6.76
N THR A 245 12.73 -10.89 -7.33
CA THR A 245 12.73 -12.38 -7.32
C THR A 245 12.75 -12.94 -5.90
N LYS A 246 13.41 -12.26 -4.95
CA LYS A 246 13.38 -12.67 -3.54
C LYS A 246 11.96 -12.64 -2.95
N PHE A 247 11.08 -11.78 -3.46
CA PHE A 247 9.67 -11.82 -3.11
C PHE A 247 9.01 -13.08 -3.65
N PHE A 248 9.27 -13.46 -4.91
CA PHE A 248 8.77 -14.72 -5.49
C PHE A 248 9.12 -15.94 -4.64
N GLU A 249 10.39 -16.06 -4.23
CA GLU A 249 10.86 -17.16 -3.36
C GLU A 249 10.16 -17.17 -1.99
N SER A 250 9.72 -16.01 -1.51
CA SER A 250 9.01 -15.87 -0.24
C SER A 250 7.51 -16.15 -0.33
N LEU A 251 6.93 -16.19 -1.54
CA LEU A 251 5.52 -16.50 -1.77
C LEU A 251 5.35 -18.02 -1.68
N GLY A 252 4.72 -18.51 -0.61
CA GLY A 252 4.34 -19.91 -0.47
C GLY A 252 3.25 -20.30 -1.46
N LEU A 253 3.60 -20.52 -2.73
CA LEU A 253 2.66 -20.91 -3.77
C LEU A 253 2.17 -22.33 -3.53
N GLY A 254 0.95 -22.48 -3.01
CA GLY A 254 0.28 -23.78 -2.83
C GLY A 254 -0.20 -24.07 -1.41
N ILE A 255 0.16 -23.25 -0.43
CA ILE A 255 -0.44 -23.25 0.91
C ILE A 255 -1.29 -21.98 0.95
N SER A 256 -2.51 -22.05 1.46
CA SER A 256 -3.33 -20.87 1.79
C SER A 256 -2.41 -19.81 2.36
N SER A 257 -2.07 -18.79 1.57
CA SER A 257 -1.04 -17.82 1.95
C SER A 257 -1.44 -17.26 3.31
N PRO A 258 -0.64 -17.45 4.38
CA PRO A 258 -1.00 -16.93 5.70
C PRO A 258 -1.02 -15.39 5.68
N PHE A 259 -0.47 -14.79 4.63
CA PHE A 259 -0.68 -13.40 4.30
C PHE A 259 -2.07 -13.24 3.67
N ASN A 260 -3.07 -13.10 4.53
CA ASN A 260 -4.22 -12.24 4.21
C ASN A 260 -3.67 -10.81 4.02
N LEU A 261 -3.04 -10.54 2.86
CA LEU A 261 -2.68 -9.19 2.38
C LEU A 261 -3.95 -8.32 2.17
N HIS A 262 -5.10 -8.97 2.26
CA HIS A 262 -6.42 -8.40 2.28
C HIS A 262 -6.52 -7.31 3.34
N ASN A 263 -6.79 -6.09 2.88
CA ASN A 263 -7.11 -4.89 3.66
C ASN A 263 -5.92 -4.06 4.19
N MET A 264 -4.71 -4.29 3.68
CA MET A 264 -3.52 -3.50 4.07
C MET A 264 -3.36 -2.20 3.26
N PHE A 265 -4.07 -2.05 2.15
CA PHE A 265 -3.95 -0.91 1.24
C PHE A 265 -5.23 -0.08 1.19
N TYR A 266 -5.05 1.23 1.17
CA TYR A 266 -6.11 2.20 1.02
C TYR A 266 -5.66 3.30 0.06
N SER A 267 -6.31 3.37 -1.10
CA SER A 267 -6.04 4.35 -2.14
C SER A 267 -7.10 5.45 -2.12
N ILE A 268 -6.65 6.72 -2.06
CA ILE A 268 -7.51 7.91 -2.15
C ILE A 268 -7.14 8.63 -3.45
N TYR A 269 -8.09 8.68 -4.38
CA TYR A 269 -7.88 9.28 -5.71
C TYR A 269 -8.26 10.76 -5.74
N ASP A 270 -9.28 11.14 -4.97
CA ASP A 270 -9.74 12.52 -4.84
C ASP A 270 -9.88 12.86 -3.35
N MET A 271 -9.32 13.99 -2.93
CA MET A 271 -9.45 14.46 -1.55
C MET A 271 -10.83 15.07 -1.27
N GLU A 272 -11.69 15.22 -2.28
CA GLU A 272 -13.08 15.68 -2.12
C GLU A 272 -14.07 14.52 -1.96
N CYS A 273 -13.73 13.34 -2.48
CA CYS A 273 -14.62 12.19 -2.56
C CYS A 273 -13.95 10.91 -2.05
N SER A 274 -14.64 10.13 -1.20
CA SER A 274 -14.11 8.81 -0.85
C SER A 274 -13.97 7.93 -2.07
N ASN A 275 -12.97 7.05 -2.05
CA ASN A 275 -12.65 6.17 -3.16
C ASN A 275 -13.88 5.39 -3.62
N ASP A 276 -14.74 4.96 -2.69
CA ASP A 276 -15.99 4.24 -2.92
C ASP A 276 -17.21 5.11 -3.29
N LYS A 277 -17.07 6.43 -3.35
CA LYS A 277 -18.15 7.38 -3.71
C LYS A 277 -17.97 8.03 -5.08
N ILE A 278 -17.01 7.56 -5.87
CA ILE A 278 -16.79 8.07 -7.23
C ILE A 278 -18.11 7.87 -8.01
N ASN A 279 -18.74 8.99 -8.40
CA ASN A 279 -20.00 8.97 -9.13
C ASN A 279 -19.79 8.32 -10.50
N ILE A 280 -20.25 7.08 -10.63
CA ILE A 280 -20.22 6.33 -11.87
C ILE A 280 -21.42 6.79 -12.68
N LYS A 281 -21.18 7.65 -13.67
CA LYS A 281 -22.19 7.86 -14.72
C LYS A 281 -22.24 6.57 -15.53
N LEU A 282 -23.19 5.70 -15.19
CA LEU A 282 -23.54 4.53 -15.99
C LEU A 282 -24.13 5.03 -17.31
N ASN A 283 -23.27 5.35 -18.28
CA ASN A 283 -23.69 5.20 -19.66
C ASN A 283 -23.77 3.70 -19.87
N HIS A 284 -24.99 3.15 -19.78
CA HIS A 284 -25.28 1.79 -20.21
C HIS A 284 -24.96 1.68 -21.70
N GLY A 285 -23.71 1.35 -22.00
CA GLY A 285 -23.17 1.06 -23.31
C GLY A 285 -21.96 0.17 -23.07
N ASP A 286 -22.07 -1.06 -23.54
CA ASP A 286 -21.12 -2.16 -23.43
C ASP A 286 -19.65 -1.74 -23.20
N LEU A 287 -19.13 -1.98 -21.99
CA LEU A 287 -17.69 -1.96 -21.68
C LEU A 287 -16.90 -3.07 -22.41
N TYR A 288 -17.58 -3.81 -23.30
CA TYR A 288 -17.01 -4.80 -24.19
C TYR A 288 -17.45 -4.54 -25.63
N GLU A 289 -17.08 -3.40 -26.22
CA GLU A 289 -16.65 -3.35 -27.64
C GLU A 289 -16.10 -1.98 -28.05
N LYS A 290 -14.81 -1.95 -28.41
CA LYS A 290 -14.19 -1.12 -29.46
C LYS A 290 -14.39 0.41 -29.47
N GLU A 291 -14.54 1.09 -28.34
CA GLU A 291 -14.24 2.52 -28.32
C GLU A 291 -12.76 2.75 -28.01
N SER A 292 -12.01 3.21 -29.04
CA SER A 292 -10.65 3.69 -28.85
C SER A 292 -10.69 4.87 -27.88
N LEU A 293 -10.02 4.71 -26.74
CA LEU A 293 -9.76 5.79 -25.78
C LEU A 293 -9.27 7.05 -26.51
N PRO A 294 -9.62 8.25 -26.01
CA PRO A 294 -9.25 9.50 -26.66
C PRO A 294 -7.73 9.61 -26.80
N LYS A 295 -7.26 9.94 -28.01
CA LYS A 295 -5.86 10.23 -28.27
C LYS A 295 -5.47 11.52 -27.54
N TYR A 296 -4.86 11.37 -26.37
CA TYR A 296 -4.01 12.38 -25.76
C TYR A 296 -2.61 11.75 -25.69
N SER A 297 -1.54 12.33 -26.18
CA SER A 297 -1.25 13.61 -26.84
C SER A 297 0.10 13.41 -27.51
N ASP A 298 0.35 14.06 -28.64
CA ASP A 298 1.59 13.96 -29.42
C ASP A 298 2.86 14.11 -28.55
N ILE A 299 3.49 12.99 -28.17
CA ILE A 299 4.86 12.98 -27.68
C ILE A 299 5.74 12.94 -28.93
N LYS A 300 6.23 14.11 -29.34
CA LYS A 300 7.38 14.19 -30.25
C LYS A 300 8.61 13.73 -29.49
N PHE A 301 9.16 12.58 -29.86
CA PHE A 301 10.55 12.27 -29.58
C PHE A 301 11.40 13.12 -30.52
N GLU A 302 12.07 14.14 -29.98
CA GLU A 302 13.28 14.66 -30.62
C GLU A 302 14.43 13.74 -30.19
N LEU A 303 14.97 13.01 -31.17
CA LEU A 303 16.21 12.26 -31.04
C LEU A 303 17.35 13.22 -31.38
N ASP A 304 18.25 13.44 -30.42
CA ASP A 304 19.64 13.81 -30.69
C ASP A 304 20.54 12.61 -30.37
#